data_AF-A0A537L1W8-F1
#
_entry.id   AF-A0A537L1W8-F1
#
_cell.length_a   1.000
_cell.length_b   1.000
_cell.length_c   1.000
_cell.angle_alpha   90.00
_cell.angle_beta   90.00
_cell.angle_gamma   90.00
#
_symmetry.space_group_name_H-M   'P 1'
#
loop_
_entity.id
_entity.type
_entity.pdbx_description
1 polymer ?
#
loop_
_entity_poly.entity_id
_entity_poly.type
_entity_poly.pdbx_seq_one_letter_code
_entity_poly.pdbx_strand_id
1 'polypeptide(L)'
;MSAAATEAPAALPMDDRAKLALYVDLFKYYLELILKVSVFAAAVVGGIMAYAVGNKAGIPPASRLGFFMVPVCLSFAIAAMAWRHIASAREMHVEVVRLGKQLNLTPPPHVHLLVDATIICSVAYFALGGGVLLVAVLI
;
A
#
# COMPACT_ATOMS: atom_id res chain seq x y z
N MET A 1 -52.00 10.16 18.62
CA MET A 1 -51.25 8.97 18.16
C MET A 1 -50.88 9.22 16.72
N SER A 2 -49.66 9.71 16.48
CA SER A 2 -49.16 10.07 15.14
C SER A 2 -48.63 8.81 14.47
N ALA A 3 -49.18 8.46 13.31
CA ALA A 3 -48.73 7.32 12.53
C ALA A 3 -47.33 7.61 11.98
N ALA A 4 -46.34 6.89 12.49
CA ALA A 4 -45.00 6.86 11.92
C ALA A 4 -45.11 6.26 10.52
N ALA A 5 -45.09 7.13 9.51
CA ALA A 5 -44.91 6.76 8.13
C ALA A 5 -43.62 5.96 8.03
N THR A 6 -43.77 4.65 7.86
CA THR A 6 -42.67 3.74 7.57
C THR A 6 -42.33 3.97 6.10
N GLU A 7 -41.52 4.98 5.84
CA GLU A 7 -40.96 5.21 4.51
C GLU A 7 -40.14 3.96 4.14
N ALA A 8 -40.68 3.18 3.21
CA ALA A 8 -39.96 2.09 2.59
C ALA A 8 -38.65 2.67 2.03
N PRO A 9 -37.48 2.02 2.29
CA PRO A 9 -36.20 2.55 1.83
C PRO A 9 -36.27 2.71 0.32
N ALA A 10 -36.17 3.96 -0.13
CA ALA A 10 -36.21 4.34 -1.53
C ALA A 10 -35.29 3.38 -2.31
N ALA A 11 -35.87 2.61 -3.23
CA ALA A 11 -35.14 1.68 -4.07
C ALA A 11 -34.14 2.48 -4.89
N LEU A 12 -32.91 2.52 -4.41
CA LEU A 12 -31.79 3.22 -5.05
C LEU A 12 -31.61 2.69 -6.47
N PRO A 13 -31.32 3.57 -7.45
CA PRO A 13 -31.06 3.14 -8.81
C PRO A 13 -29.94 2.10 -8.80
N MET A 14 -30.18 0.98 -9.47
CA MET A 14 -29.29 -0.19 -9.56
C MET A 14 -27.82 0.15 -9.88
N ASP A 15 -27.57 1.29 -10.53
CA ASP A 15 -26.26 1.82 -10.90
C ASP A 15 -25.36 2.13 -9.67
N ASP A 16 -25.93 2.66 -8.58
CA ASP A 16 -25.11 3.10 -7.43
C ASP A 16 -24.60 1.93 -6.58
N ARG A 17 -25.37 0.83 -6.52
CA ARG A 17 -24.93 -0.40 -5.84
C ARG A 17 -23.79 -1.08 -6.61
N ALA A 18 -23.86 -1.07 -7.94
CA ALA A 18 -22.81 -1.60 -8.79
C ALA A 18 -21.51 -0.81 -8.65
N LYS A 19 -21.59 0.53 -8.59
CA LYS A 19 -20.43 1.39 -8.32
C LYS A 19 -19.81 1.09 -6.96
N LEU A 20 -20.61 0.99 -5.89
CA LEU A 20 -20.09 0.68 -4.56
C LEU A 20 -19.34 -0.67 -4.55
N ALA A 21 -19.91 -1.71 -5.17
CA ALA A 21 -19.27 -3.02 -5.28
C ALA A 21 -17.93 -2.94 -6.02
N LEU A 22 -17.88 -2.17 -7.13
CA LEU A 22 -16.65 -1.95 -7.88
C LEU A 22 -15.55 -1.28 -7.02
N TYR A 23 -15.88 -0.23 -6.26
CA TYR A 23 -14.90 0.43 -5.39
C TYR A 23 -14.38 -0.50 -4.27
N VAL A 24 -15.26 -1.35 -3.70
CA VAL A 24 -14.86 -2.32 -2.67
C VAL A 24 -13.95 -3.40 -3.23
N ASP A 25 -14.23 -3.92 -4.43
CA ASP A 25 -13.37 -4.92 -5.06
C ASP A 25 -12.03 -4.31 -5.46
N LEU A 26 -12.03 -3.08 -5.98
CA LEU A 26 -10.81 -2.37 -6.33
C LEU A 26 -9.94 -2.08 -5.07
N PHE A 27 -10.57 -1.75 -3.94
CA PHE A 27 -9.89 -1.63 -2.65
C PHE A 27 -9.20 -2.93 -2.21
N LYS A 28 -9.92 -4.07 -2.27
CA LYS A 28 -9.37 -5.38 -1.91
C LYS A 28 -8.19 -5.75 -2.82
N TYR A 29 -8.34 -5.52 -4.12
CA TYR A 29 -7.30 -5.76 -5.11
C TYR A 29 -6.03 -4.95 -4.80
N TYR A 30 -6.16 -3.67 -4.48
CA TYR A 30 -5.00 -2.84 -4.11
C TYR A 30 -4.32 -3.33 -2.84
N LEU A 31 -5.09 -3.72 -1.82
CA LEU A 31 -4.52 -4.24 -0.57
C LEU A 31 -3.75 -5.54 -0.82
N GLU A 32 -4.32 -6.46 -1.59
CA GLU A 32 -3.66 -7.70 -1.98
C GLU A 32 -2.37 -7.44 -2.80
N LEU A 33 -2.41 -6.49 -3.72
CA LEU A 33 -1.26 -6.10 -4.53
C LEU A 33 -0.14 -5.51 -3.65
N ILE A 34 -0.46 -4.62 -2.72
CA ILE A 34 0.51 -4.05 -1.76
C ILE A 34 1.19 -5.17 -0.96
N LEU A 35 0.42 -6.15 -0.50
CA LEU A 35 0.95 -7.27 0.28
C LEU A 35 1.87 -8.15 -0.56
N LYS A 36 1.47 -8.48 -1.80
CA LYS A 36 2.30 -9.24 -2.75
C LYS A 36 3.61 -8.55 -3.08
N VAL A 37 3.55 -7.25 -3.40
CA VAL A 37 4.74 -6.42 -3.66
C VAL A 37 5.64 -6.41 -2.43
N SER A 38 5.04 -6.38 -1.23
CA SER A 38 5.82 -6.33 0.00
C SER A 38 6.54 -7.62 0.35
N VAL A 39 5.88 -8.75 0.19
CA VAL A 39 6.53 -10.06 0.34
C VAL A 39 7.65 -10.21 -0.69
N PHE A 40 7.40 -9.81 -1.94
CA PHE A 40 8.41 -9.87 -3.00
C PHE A 40 9.63 -9.00 -2.69
N ALA A 41 9.42 -7.73 -2.32
CA ALA A 41 10.51 -6.81 -1.98
C ALA A 41 11.32 -7.33 -0.78
N ALA A 42 10.65 -7.83 0.26
CA ALA A 42 11.31 -8.43 1.42
C ALA A 42 12.15 -9.66 1.04
N ALA A 43 11.66 -10.53 0.17
CA ALA A 43 12.38 -11.71 -0.28
C ALA A 43 13.64 -11.34 -1.08
N VAL A 44 13.53 -10.38 -2.01
CA VAL A 44 14.67 -9.92 -2.83
C VAL A 44 15.72 -9.25 -1.97
N VAL A 45 15.31 -8.26 -1.16
CA VAL A 45 16.23 -7.54 -0.27
C VAL A 45 16.87 -8.50 0.73
N GLY A 46 16.07 -9.34 1.39
CA GLY A 46 16.54 -10.31 2.38
C GLY A 46 17.53 -11.30 1.78
N GLY A 47 17.26 -11.83 0.57
CA GLY A 47 18.16 -12.73 -0.13
C GLY A 47 19.49 -12.08 -0.49
N ILE A 48 19.47 -10.86 -1.02
CA ILE A 48 20.69 -10.11 -1.37
C ILE A 48 21.51 -9.80 -0.11
N MET A 49 20.86 -9.35 0.97
CA MET A 49 21.52 -9.06 2.24
C MET A 49 22.12 -10.31 2.88
N ALA A 50 21.38 -11.43 2.91
CA ALA A 50 21.86 -12.69 3.45
C ALA A 50 23.09 -13.20 2.70
N TYR A 51 23.05 -13.16 1.36
CA TYR A 51 24.19 -13.52 0.52
C TYR A 51 25.40 -12.61 0.79
N ALA A 52 25.20 -11.29 0.80
CA ALA A 52 26.29 -10.34 1.00
C ALA A 52 26.94 -10.49 2.39
N VAL A 53 26.16 -10.79 3.43
CA VAL A 53 26.67 -11.06 4.78
C VAL A 53 27.40 -12.40 4.85
N GLY A 54 26.91 -13.44 4.18
CA GLY A 54 27.55 -14.76 4.13
C GLY A 54 28.86 -14.80 3.35
N ASN A 55 29.00 -13.95 2.32
CA ASN A 55 30.11 -13.99 1.37
C ASN A 55 31.05 -12.77 1.46
N LYS A 56 31.11 -12.07 2.62
CA LYS A 56 31.91 -10.84 2.81
C LYS A 56 33.37 -10.94 2.32
N ALA A 57 34.03 -12.08 2.54
CA ALA A 57 35.43 -12.30 2.15
C ALA A 57 35.63 -12.48 0.63
N GLY A 58 34.59 -12.90 -0.09
CA GLY A 58 34.66 -13.18 -1.53
C GLY A 58 34.24 -12.02 -2.43
N ILE A 59 33.69 -10.93 -1.87
CA ILE A 59 33.21 -9.78 -2.65
C ILE A 59 34.26 -8.67 -2.59
N PRO A 60 34.86 -8.28 -3.74
CA PRO A 60 35.80 -7.17 -3.82
C PRO A 60 35.17 -5.88 -3.28
N PRO A 61 35.90 -5.05 -2.50
CA PRO A 61 35.36 -3.83 -1.90
C PRO A 61 34.70 -2.90 -2.93
N ALA A 62 35.31 -2.78 -4.11
CA ALA A 62 34.80 -1.96 -5.21
C ALA A 62 33.46 -2.45 -5.78
N SER A 63 33.11 -3.73 -5.63
CA SER A 63 31.88 -4.32 -6.15
C SER A 63 30.76 -4.39 -5.11
N ARG A 64 31.06 -4.18 -3.82
CA ARG A 64 30.06 -4.25 -2.73
C ARG A 64 28.96 -3.22 -2.89
N LEU A 65 29.34 -1.96 -3.16
CA LEU A 65 28.38 -0.87 -3.33
C LEU A 65 27.39 -1.15 -4.47
N GLY A 66 27.88 -1.66 -5.61
CA GLY A 66 27.05 -2.01 -6.77
C GLY A 66 26.05 -3.13 -6.46
N PHE A 67 26.42 -4.09 -5.60
CA PHE A 67 25.53 -5.17 -5.20
C PHE A 67 24.36 -4.69 -4.33
N PHE A 68 24.63 -3.73 -3.43
CA PHE A 68 23.60 -3.13 -2.58
C PHE A 68 22.78 -2.04 -3.29
N MET A 69 23.22 -1.53 -4.44
CA MET A 69 22.41 -0.59 -5.22
C MET A 69 21.09 -1.19 -5.70
N VAL A 70 21.05 -2.48 -6.02
CA VAL A 70 19.80 -3.15 -6.45
C VAL A 70 18.71 -3.07 -5.37
N PRO A 71 18.93 -3.55 -4.13
CA PRO A 71 17.91 -3.44 -3.08
C PRO A 71 17.61 -1.99 -2.68
N VAL A 72 18.60 -1.10 -2.72
CA VAL A 72 18.39 0.34 -2.47
C VAL A 72 17.44 0.94 -3.51
N CYS A 73 17.78 0.81 -4.80
CA CYS A 73 16.96 1.33 -5.89
C CYS A 73 15.56 0.73 -5.89
N LEU A 74 15.42 -0.58 -5.63
CA LEU A 74 14.12 -1.24 -5.52
C LEU A 74 13.27 -0.65 -4.39
N SER A 75 13.85 -0.47 -3.20
CA SER A 75 13.15 0.07 -2.03
C SER A 75 12.71 1.51 -2.25
N PHE A 76 13.59 2.35 -2.79
CA PHE A 76 13.26 3.74 -3.10
C PHE A 76 12.23 3.86 -4.24
N ALA A 77 12.29 3.00 -5.26
CA ALA A 77 11.31 2.97 -6.34
C ALA A 77 9.91 2.62 -5.83
N ILE A 78 9.80 1.58 -4.99
CA ILE A 78 8.52 1.21 -4.37
C ILE A 78 8.02 2.31 -3.45
N ALA A 79 8.90 2.93 -2.65
CA ALA A 79 8.55 4.05 -1.78
C ALA A 79 8.02 5.25 -2.58
N ALA A 80 8.69 5.62 -3.68
CA ALA A 80 8.28 6.72 -4.55
C ALA A 80 6.94 6.43 -5.25
N MET A 81 6.73 5.19 -5.69
CA MET A 81 5.44 4.76 -6.24
C MET A 81 4.33 4.85 -5.20
N ALA A 82 4.55 4.32 -3.99
CA ALA A 82 3.60 4.41 -2.89
C ALA A 82 3.26 5.86 -2.57
N TRP A 83 4.27 6.73 -2.44
CA TRP A 83 4.11 8.15 -2.16
C TRP A 83 3.22 8.85 -3.20
N ARG A 84 3.47 8.61 -4.49
CA ARG A 84 2.69 9.19 -5.58
C ARG A 84 1.22 8.75 -5.55
N HIS A 85 0.92 7.56 -5.06
CA HIS A 85 -0.43 7.00 -5.04
C HIS A 85 -1.23 7.36 -3.78
N ILE A 86 -0.60 8.00 -2.77
CA ILE A 86 -1.30 8.49 -1.56
C ILE A 86 -2.42 9.46 -1.93
N ALA A 87 -2.19 10.36 -2.89
CA ALA A 87 -3.20 11.33 -3.32
C ALA A 87 -4.42 10.63 -3.94
N SER A 88 -4.19 9.66 -4.83
CA SER A 88 -5.27 8.89 -5.47
C SER A 88 -6.05 8.04 -4.45
N ALA A 89 -5.36 7.42 -3.48
CA ALA A 89 -6.02 6.68 -2.40
C ALA A 89 -6.92 7.58 -1.53
N ARG A 90 -6.52 8.84 -1.30
CA ARG A 90 -7.34 9.82 -0.59
C ARG A 90 -8.57 10.22 -1.38
N GLU A 91 -8.45 10.47 -2.69
CA GLU A 91 -9.60 10.80 -3.54
C GLU A 91 -10.63 9.67 -3.53
N MET A 92 -10.16 8.43 -3.66
CA MET A 92 -10.99 7.24 -3.62
C MET A 92 -11.71 7.06 -2.28
N HIS A 93 -11.04 7.38 -1.17
CA HIS A 93 -11.65 7.40 0.17
C HIS A 93 -12.79 8.41 0.27
N VAL A 94 -12.57 9.64 -0.22
CA VAL A 94 -13.58 10.70 -0.20
C VAL A 94 -14.82 10.30 -1.00
N GLU A 95 -14.64 9.69 -2.17
CA GLU A 95 -15.75 9.20 -2.99
C GLU A 95 -16.53 8.06 -2.31
N VAL A 96 -15.84 7.07 -1.75
CA VAL A 96 -16.48 5.95 -1.04
C VAL A 96 -17.27 6.44 0.19
N VAL A 97 -16.73 7.39 0.94
CA VAL A 97 -17.43 8.00 2.09
C VAL A 97 -18.64 8.81 1.62
N ARG A 98 -18.51 9.56 0.52
CA ARG A 98 -19.62 10.33 -0.06
C ARG A 98 -20.75 9.40 -0.52
N LEU A 99 -20.43 8.34 -1.26
CA LEU A 99 -21.39 7.33 -1.72
C LEU A 99 -22.03 6.58 -0.54
N GLY A 100 -21.24 6.21 0.47
CA GLY A 100 -21.75 5.55 1.68
C GLY A 100 -22.77 6.41 2.43
N LYS A 101 -22.49 7.72 2.57
CA LYS A 101 -23.44 8.68 3.15
C LYS A 101 -24.72 8.83 2.33
N GLN A 102 -24.61 8.87 0.99
CA GLN A 102 -25.77 8.95 0.10
C GLN A 102 -26.65 7.69 0.16
N LEU A 103 -26.04 6.52 0.38
CA LEU A 103 -26.71 5.24 0.49
C LEU A 103 -27.23 4.94 1.91
N ASN A 104 -27.05 5.87 2.85
CA ASN A 104 -27.36 5.69 4.27
C ASN A 104 -26.73 4.42 4.89
N LEU A 105 -25.63 3.95 4.29
CA LEU A 105 -24.85 2.84 4.80
C LEU A 105 -23.93 3.38 5.88
N THR A 106 -23.92 2.74 7.05
CA THR A 106 -22.92 3.02 8.08
C THR A 106 -21.55 2.85 7.42
N PRO A 107 -20.72 3.91 7.32
CA PRO A 107 -19.50 3.86 6.53
C PRO A 107 -18.63 2.72 7.06
N PRO A 108 -18.20 1.77 6.21
CA PRO A 108 -17.44 0.63 6.67
C PRO A 108 -16.14 1.15 7.32
N PRO A 109 -15.82 0.73 8.57
CA PRO A 109 -14.72 1.27 9.37
C PRO A 109 -13.32 0.92 8.83
N HIS A 110 -13.20 0.40 7.60
CA HIS A 110 -12.00 -0.23 7.09
C HIS A 110 -11.36 0.51 5.90
N VAL A 111 -11.99 1.54 5.35
CA VAL A 111 -11.43 2.25 4.18
C VAL A 111 -10.17 3.07 4.53
N HIS A 112 -10.02 3.47 5.80
CA HIS A 112 -8.82 4.13 6.31
C HIS A 112 -7.58 3.22 6.27
N LEU A 113 -7.76 1.89 6.32
CA LEU A 113 -6.65 0.94 6.32
C LEU A 113 -5.79 1.03 5.07
N LEU A 114 -6.34 1.37 3.90
CA LEU A 114 -5.52 1.44 2.68
C LEU A 114 -4.62 2.67 2.66
N VAL A 115 -5.12 3.81 3.14
CA VAL A 115 -4.32 5.03 3.26
C VAL A 115 -3.23 4.82 4.30
N ASP A 116 -3.58 4.27 5.47
CA ASP A 116 -2.64 3.98 6.54
C ASP A 116 -1.61 2.93 6.10
N ALA A 117 -2.04 1.84 5.45
CA ALA A 117 -1.13 0.82 4.92
C ALA A 117 -0.18 1.39 3.88
N THR A 118 -0.65 2.28 2.98
CA THR A 118 0.21 2.90 1.96
C THR A 118 1.25 3.82 2.59
N ILE A 119 0.87 4.61 3.59
CA ILE A 119 1.80 5.47 4.35
C ILE A 119 2.83 4.62 5.10
N ILE A 120 2.37 3.61 5.84
CA ILE A 120 3.24 2.70 6.61
C ILE A 120 4.21 1.99 5.67
N CYS A 121 3.73 1.47 4.53
CA CYS A 121 4.58 0.84 3.52
C CYS A 121 5.61 1.82 2.97
N SER A 122 5.19 3.03 2.59
CA SER A 122 6.11 4.06 2.07
C SER A 122 7.24 4.36 3.06
N VAL A 123 6.90 4.58 4.34
CA VAL A 123 7.89 4.86 5.39
C VAL A 123 8.78 3.64 5.62
N ALA A 124 8.22 2.43 5.66
CA ALA A 124 8.97 1.20 5.83
C ALA A 124 9.99 0.99 4.70
N TYR A 125 9.61 1.24 3.44
CA TYR A 125 10.53 1.12 2.31
C TYR A 125 11.62 2.20 2.29
N PHE A 126 11.29 3.43 2.68
CA PHE A 126 12.31 4.47 2.86
C PHE A 126 13.31 4.08 3.96
N ALA A 127 12.82 3.60 5.10
CA ALA A 127 13.67 3.16 6.20
C ALA A 127 14.54 1.96 5.80
N LEU A 128 13.97 0.99 5.08
CA LEU A 128 14.67 -0.18 4.60
C LEU A 128 15.73 0.19 3.54
N GLY A 129 15.37 1.04 2.56
CA GLY A 129 16.32 1.53 1.55
C GLY A 129 17.47 2.33 2.16
N GLY A 130 17.17 3.21 3.11
CA GLY A 130 18.17 3.97 3.86
C GLY A 130 19.07 3.08 4.74
N GLY A 131 18.49 2.08 5.40
CA GLY A 131 19.23 1.11 6.21
C GLY A 131 20.19 0.27 5.37
N VAL A 132 19.73 -0.26 4.22
CA VAL A 132 20.59 -1.01 3.29
C VAL A 132 21.69 -0.13 2.73
N LEU A 133 21.39 1.12 2.37
CA LEU A 133 22.39 2.08 1.90
C LEU A 133 23.46 2.35 2.97
N LEU A 134 23.05 2.54 4.22
CA LEU A 134 23.97 2.76 5.34
C LEU A 134 24.87 1.53 5.56
N VAL A 135 24.31 0.32 5.50
CA VAL A 135 25.09 -0.92 5.56
C VAL A 135 26.07 -1.01 4.39
N ALA A 136 25.65 -0.62 3.18
CA ALA A 136 26.50 -0.64 1.99
C ALA A 136 27.68 0.32 2.06
N VAL A 137 27.54 1.44 2.78
CA VAL A 137 28.61 2.44 2.98
C VAL A 137 29.55 2.04 4.11
N LEU A 138 29.06 1.32 5.13
CA LEU A 138 29.86 0.91 6.30
C LEU A 138 30.69 -0.36 6.10
N ILE A 139 30.40 -1.19 5.09
CA ILE A 139 31.08 -2.48 4.81
C ILE A 139 32.00 -2.36 3.60
#